data_AF-A0A1C6D2L0-F1
#
_entry.id   AF-A0A1C6D2L0-F1
#
_cell.length_a   1.000
_cell.length_b   1.000
_cell.length_c   1.000
_cell.angle_alpha   90.00
_cell.angle_beta   90.00
_cell.angle_gamma   90.00
#
_symmetry.space_group_name_H-M   'P 1'
#
loop_
_entity.id
_entity.type
_entity.pdbx_description
1 polymer ?
#
loop_
_entity_poly.entity_id
_entity_poly.type
_entity_poly.pdbx_seq_one_letter_code
_entity_poly.pdbx_strand_id
1 'polypeptide(L)'
;MKRNTKQTFIKIAHLCEILLSIVILLVILLGIFDILREVYGAYIIDFANPVNYEQLNNFLAQILLLVIAVELVIMLCLHRPETLLEVLLYAIARKLLLIPKSSSAGELLLGVLAIAAIFFIKKYLIPTNNKNNDNNEQKNSIKSIIASYLKDDDDNVSMF
;
A
#
# COMPACT_ATOMS: atom_id res chain seq x y z
N MET A 1 16.79 -16.69 -33.75
CA MET A 1 16.44 -17.54 -32.59
C MET A 1 16.70 -16.78 -31.27
N LYS A 2 15.83 -15.85 -30.83
CA LYS A 2 16.07 -15.01 -29.63
C LYS A 2 14.78 -14.62 -28.86
N ARG A 3 13.73 -15.44 -28.94
CA ARG A 3 12.44 -15.21 -28.26
C ARG A 3 12.22 -16.09 -27.02
N ASN A 4 12.99 -17.17 -26.85
CA ASN A 4 12.73 -18.19 -25.84
C ASN A 4 13.33 -17.87 -24.45
N THR A 5 14.36 -17.03 -24.35
CA THR A 5 15.01 -16.73 -23.06
C THR A 5 14.13 -15.87 -22.15
N LYS A 6 13.46 -14.85 -22.69
CA LYS A 6 12.57 -13.94 -21.93
C LYS A 6 11.44 -14.70 -21.23
N GLN A 7 10.87 -15.72 -21.88
CA GLN A 7 9.80 -16.51 -21.29
C GLN A 7 10.27 -17.38 -20.12
N THR A 8 11.53 -17.85 -20.14
CA THR A 8 12.10 -18.61 -19.03
C THR A 8 12.33 -17.72 -17.80
N PHE A 9 12.82 -16.49 -17.98
CA PHE A 9 13.01 -15.56 -16.86
C PHE A 9 11.71 -15.20 -16.16
N ILE A 10 10.64 -14.96 -16.93
CA ILE A 10 9.31 -14.65 -16.37
C ILE A 10 8.76 -15.84 -15.56
N LYS A 11 8.92 -17.06 -16.07
CA LYS A 11 8.52 -18.28 -15.35
C LYS A 11 9.30 -18.48 -14.04
N ILE A 12 10.61 -18.24 -14.07
CA ILE A 12 11.45 -18.32 -12.87
C ILE A 12 11.05 -17.24 -11.85
N ALA A 13 10.80 -16.01 -12.30
CA ALA A 13 10.35 -14.93 -11.44
C ALA A 13 9.03 -15.27 -10.73
N HIS A 14 8.04 -15.80 -11.46
CA HIS A 14 6.79 -16.25 -10.86
C HIS A 14 6.97 -17.40 -9.86
N LEU A 15 7.89 -18.35 -10.14
CA LEU A 15 8.19 -19.42 -9.20
C LEU A 15 8.80 -18.89 -7.90
N CYS A 16 9.72 -17.91 -8.01
CA CYS A 16 10.28 -17.23 -6.85
C CYS A 16 9.23 -16.44 -6.07
N GLU A 17 8.29 -15.77 -6.74
CA GLU A 17 7.19 -15.02 -6.11
C GLU A 17 6.30 -15.94 -5.27
N ILE A 18 5.91 -17.09 -5.82
CA ILE A 18 5.11 -18.10 -5.11
C ILE A 18 5.87 -18.63 -3.88
N LEU A 19 7.15 -18.97 -4.06
CA LEU A 19 7.98 -19.49 -2.97
C LEU A 19 8.12 -18.47 -1.83
N LEU A 20 8.39 -17.21 -2.17
CA LEU A 20 8.60 -16.14 -1.22
C LEU A 20 7.30 -15.78 -0.48
N SER A 21 6.16 -15.79 -1.19
CA SER A 21 4.84 -15.62 -0.59
C SER A 21 4.52 -16.71 0.45
N ILE A 22 4.81 -17.98 0.14
CA ILE A 22 4.63 -19.10 1.08
C ILE A 22 5.48 -18.93 2.35
N VAL A 23 6.75 -18.56 2.19
CA VAL A 23 7.66 -18.37 3.34
C VAL A 23 7.16 -17.25 4.24
N ILE A 24 6.80 -16.09 3.68
CA ILE A 24 6.32 -14.97 4.49
C ILE A 24 4.97 -15.29 5.13
N LEU A 25 4.08 -16.00 4.41
CA LEU A 25 2.80 -16.45 4.98
C LEU A 25 3.01 -17.33 6.22
N LEU A 26 3.99 -18.25 6.20
CA LEU A 26 4.35 -19.06 7.37
C LEU A 26 4.89 -18.19 8.52
N VAL A 27 5.75 -17.22 8.22
CA VAL A 27 6.27 -16.29 9.24
C VAL A 27 5.14 -15.48 9.87
N ILE A 28 4.18 -15.01 9.08
CA ILE A 28 2.99 -14.30 9.57
C ILE A 28 2.18 -15.22 10.49
N LEU A 29 1.92 -16.46 10.07
CA LEU A 29 1.16 -17.41 10.87
C LEU A 29 1.82 -17.70 12.23
N LEU A 30 3.15 -17.90 12.23
CA LEU A 30 3.93 -18.07 13.46
C LEU A 30 3.90 -16.81 14.33
N GLY A 31 3.99 -15.62 13.73
CA GLY A 31 3.92 -14.34 14.44
C GLY A 31 2.57 -14.12 15.11
N ILE A 32 1.46 -14.52 14.48
CA ILE A 32 0.13 -14.49 15.11
C ILE A 32 0.11 -15.37 16.35
N PHE A 33 0.62 -16.59 16.24
CA PHE A 33 0.64 -17.53 17.36
C PHE A 33 1.51 -17.04 18.52
N ASP A 34 2.66 -16.44 18.21
CA ASP A 34 3.58 -15.89 19.20
C ASP A 34 2.95 -14.74 20.00
N ILE A 35 2.30 -13.79 19.31
CA ILE A 35 1.59 -12.67 19.95
C ILE A 35 0.47 -13.19 20.85
N LEU A 36 -0.33 -14.16 20.38
CA LEU A 36 -1.40 -14.76 21.18
C LEU A 36 -0.86 -15.43 22.45
N ARG A 37 0.29 -16.09 22.36
CA ARG A 37 0.97 -16.70 23.52
C ARG A 37 1.43 -15.64 24.51
N GLU A 38 2.08 -14.56 24.06
CA GLU A 38 2.53 -13.49 24.96
C GLU A 38 1.35 -12.77 25.63
N VAL A 39 0.27 -12.50 24.90
CA VAL A 39 -0.95 -11.88 25.46
C VAL A 39 -1.60 -12.79 26.50
N TYR A 40 -1.70 -14.09 26.22
CA TYR A 40 -2.24 -15.06 27.18
C TYR A 40 -1.36 -15.16 28.44
N GLY A 41 -0.03 -15.16 28.28
CA GLY A 41 0.90 -15.15 29.39
C GLY A 41 0.78 -13.90 30.27
N ALA A 42 0.68 -12.73 29.64
CA ALA A 42 0.65 -11.45 30.35
C ALA A 42 -0.69 -11.14 31.04
N TYR A 43 -1.83 -11.46 30.42
CA TYR A 43 -3.15 -11.03 30.93
C TYR A 43 -3.92 -12.09 31.70
N ILE A 44 -3.66 -13.40 31.48
CA ILE A 44 -4.40 -14.47 32.18
C ILE A 44 -3.64 -15.00 33.40
N ILE A 45 -2.31 -15.03 33.37
CA ILE A 45 -1.49 -15.72 34.38
C ILE A 45 -0.94 -14.77 35.45
N ASP A 46 -0.63 -13.51 35.09
CA ASP A 46 0.11 -12.59 35.96
C ASP A 46 -0.71 -11.30 36.25
N PHE A 47 -1.80 -11.45 37.01
CA PHE A 47 -2.68 -10.34 37.43
C PHE A 47 -2.03 -9.36 38.44
N ALA A 48 -0.73 -9.48 38.72
CA ALA A 48 -0.05 -8.76 39.79
C ALA A 48 0.43 -7.35 39.42
N ASN A 49 0.49 -6.99 38.14
CA ASN A 49 1.00 -5.67 37.70
C ASN A 49 -0.05 -4.90 36.88
N PRO A 50 -0.36 -3.63 37.21
CA PRO A 50 -1.17 -2.78 36.35
C PRO A 50 -0.49 -2.62 34.98
N VAL A 51 -1.31 -2.55 33.92
CA VAL A 51 -0.87 -2.49 32.51
C VAL A 51 0.27 -1.51 32.32
N ASN A 52 1.49 -2.03 32.16
CA ASN A 52 2.66 -1.20 31.90
C ASN A 52 2.59 -0.71 30.45
N TYR A 53 2.73 0.61 30.27
CA TYR A 53 2.76 1.26 28.95
C TYR A 53 3.82 0.64 28.03
N GLU A 54 4.96 0.21 28.57
CA GLU A 54 6.02 -0.44 27.81
C GLU A 54 5.58 -1.80 27.24
N GLN A 55 4.81 -2.56 28.01
CA GLN A 55 4.31 -3.88 27.60
C GLN A 55 3.26 -3.73 26.49
N LEU A 56 2.36 -2.75 26.62
CA LEU A 56 1.42 -2.38 25.56
C LEU A 56 2.15 -1.93 24.29
N ASN A 57 3.17 -1.08 24.43
CA ASN A 57 3.96 -0.62 23.29
C ASN A 57 4.63 -1.79 22.56
N ASN A 58 5.16 -2.78 23.29
CA ASN A 58 5.76 -3.98 22.70
C ASN A 58 4.73 -4.84 21.94
N PHE A 59 3.52 -5.04 22.49
CA PHE A 59 2.46 -5.74 21.76
C PHE A 59 2.07 -5.02 20.47
N LEU A 60 1.87 -3.71 20.52
CA LEU A 60 1.60 -2.90 19.32
C LEU A 60 2.80 -2.95 18.34
N ALA A 61 4.03 -3.02 18.86
CA ALA A 61 5.26 -3.16 18.08
C ALA A 61 5.43 -4.54 17.41
N GLN A 62 4.79 -5.58 17.90
CA GLN A 62 4.74 -6.86 17.20
C GLN A 62 3.56 -6.92 16.22
N ILE A 63 2.36 -6.49 16.65
CA ILE A 63 1.13 -6.57 15.84
C ILE A 63 1.27 -5.78 14.56
N LEU A 64 1.64 -4.51 14.66
CA LEU A 64 1.73 -3.69 13.46
C LEU A 64 2.94 -4.12 12.57
N LEU A 65 3.85 -5.02 13.04
CA LEU A 65 5.00 -5.54 12.27
C LEU A 65 4.53 -6.69 11.42
N LEU A 66 3.66 -7.51 12.01
CA LEU A 66 2.87 -8.49 11.31
C LEU A 66 2.01 -7.84 10.22
N VAL A 67 1.37 -6.69 10.48
CA VAL A 67 0.57 -5.97 9.47
C VAL A 67 1.45 -5.56 8.27
N ILE A 68 2.63 -4.99 8.52
CA ILE A 68 3.58 -4.65 7.43
C ILE A 68 3.97 -5.90 6.63
N ALA A 69 4.19 -7.03 7.30
CA ALA A 69 4.53 -8.28 6.61
C ALA A 69 3.38 -8.78 5.71
N VAL A 70 2.12 -8.67 6.18
CA VAL A 70 0.93 -9.01 5.39
C VAL A 70 0.80 -8.08 4.18
N GLU A 71 0.94 -6.77 4.38
CA GLU A 71 0.91 -5.80 3.29
C GLU A 71 2.01 -6.06 2.26
N LEU A 72 3.23 -6.37 2.70
CA LEU A 72 4.34 -6.73 1.83
C LEU A 72 4.04 -7.97 0.97
N VAL A 73 3.35 -8.98 1.52
CA VAL A 73 2.96 -10.17 0.72
C VAL A 73 1.95 -9.81 -0.36
N ILE A 74 0.92 -9.04 -0.01
CA ILE A 74 -0.12 -8.60 -0.96
C ILE A 74 0.53 -7.77 -2.08
N MET A 75 1.41 -6.87 -1.69
CA MET A 75 2.25 -6.02 -2.52
C MET A 75 3.15 -6.81 -3.49
N LEU A 76 3.78 -7.89 -3.01
CA LEU A 76 4.64 -8.76 -3.81
C LEU A 76 3.84 -9.54 -4.86
N CYS A 77 2.66 -10.05 -4.50
CA CYS A 77 1.80 -10.82 -5.39
C CYS A 77 1.07 -9.95 -6.42
N LEU A 78 0.72 -8.70 -6.07
CA LEU A 78 -0.13 -7.86 -6.92
C LEU A 78 0.66 -7.09 -7.99
N HIS A 79 1.99 -7.05 -7.90
CA HIS A 79 2.91 -6.41 -8.86
C HIS A 79 2.50 -4.98 -9.27
N ARG A 80 1.94 -4.20 -8.34
CA ARG A 80 1.60 -2.78 -8.54
C ARG A 80 2.58 -1.90 -7.78
N PRO A 81 3.56 -1.25 -8.45
CA PRO A 81 4.54 -0.42 -7.75
C PRO A 81 3.93 0.80 -7.04
N GLU A 82 2.70 1.19 -7.41
CA GLU A 82 1.96 2.28 -6.76
C GLU A 82 1.63 1.97 -5.30
N THR A 83 1.37 0.71 -4.96
CA THR A 83 1.08 0.26 -3.59
C THR A 83 2.34 0.29 -2.70
N LEU A 84 3.56 0.26 -3.28
CA LEU A 84 4.82 0.25 -2.51
C LEU A 84 4.98 1.50 -1.67
N LEU A 85 4.62 2.65 -2.21
CA LEU A 85 4.78 3.93 -1.52
C LEU A 85 3.83 4.05 -0.32
N GLU A 86 2.64 3.46 -0.41
CA GLU A 86 1.64 3.49 0.66
C GLU A 86 2.08 2.60 1.82
N VAL A 87 2.51 1.38 1.53
CA VAL A 87 3.04 0.43 2.53
C VAL A 87 4.32 0.98 3.19
N LEU A 88 5.20 1.61 2.40
CA LEU A 88 6.41 2.24 2.93
C LEU A 88 6.07 3.41 3.88
N LEU A 89 5.08 4.23 3.53
CA LEU A 89 4.61 5.32 4.38
C LEU A 89 3.97 4.80 5.66
N TYR A 90 3.17 3.74 5.58
CA TYR A 90 2.61 3.05 6.75
C TYR A 90 3.71 2.52 7.67
N ALA A 91 4.74 1.87 7.10
CA ALA A 91 5.86 1.34 7.87
C ALA A 91 6.62 2.44 8.64
N ILE A 92 6.86 3.60 8.02
CA ILE A 92 7.55 4.72 8.67
C ILE A 92 6.64 5.38 9.72
N ALA A 93 5.39 5.68 9.37
CA ALA A 93 4.44 6.31 10.28
C ALA A 93 4.27 5.50 11.58
N ARG A 94 4.21 4.18 11.44
CA ARG A 94 4.06 3.28 12.56
C ARG A 94 5.34 3.15 13.40
N LYS A 95 6.53 3.20 12.79
CA LYS A 95 7.79 3.33 13.56
C LYS A 95 7.84 4.61 14.39
N LEU A 96 7.17 5.69 13.97
CA LEU A 96 7.10 6.93 14.74
C LEU A 96 6.14 6.85 15.93
N LEU A 97 5.08 6.05 15.85
CA LEU A 97 4.09 5.90 16.93
C LEU A 97 4.58 5.02 18.10
N LEU A 98 5.54 4.12 17.84
CA LEU A 98 6.02 3.12 18.80
C LEU A 98 7.25 3.57 19.58
N ILE A 99 7.65 4.84 19.43
CA ILE A 99 8.92 5.36 19.93
C ILE A 99 8.89 5.41 21.47
N PRO A 100 9.81 4.70 22.15
CA PRO A 100 9.98 4.84 23.59
C PRO A 100 10.37 6.28 23.93
N LYS A 101 9.89 6.81 25.06
CA LYS A 101 10.19 8.17 25.55
C LYS A 101 11.68 8.55 25.64
N SER A 102 12.60 7.58 25.50
CA SER A 102 14.05 7.78 25.54
C SER A 102 14.70 8.07 24.18
N SER A 103 13.96 7.95 23.08
CA SER A 103 14.48 8.23 21.74
C SER A 103 14.70 9.74 21.55
N SER A 104 15.85 10.06 20.95
CA SER A 104 16.24 11.43 20.67
C SER A 104 15.26 12.05 19.68
N ALA A 105 14.83 13.29 19.94
CA ALA A 105 13.95 14.06 19.06
C ALA A 105 14.43 14.09 17.59
N GLY A 106 15.72 13.85 17.34
CA GLY A 106 16.29 13.70 16.00
C GLY A 106 15.73 12.51 15.20
N GLU A 107 15.43 11.37 15.82
CA GLU A 107 14.88 10.19 15.11
C GLU A 107 13.45 10.45 14.62
N LEU A 108 12.65 11.11 15.46
CA LEU A 108 11.31 11.59 15.10
C LEU A 108 11.38 12.56 13.92
N LEU A 109 12.30 13.54 13.98
CA LEU A 109 12.47 14.53 12.93
C LEU A 109 12.92 13.89 11.61
N LEU A 110 13.81 12.88 11.66
CA LEU A 110 14.22 12.12 10.49
C LEU A 110 13.07 11.32 9.87
N GLY A 111 12.21 10.72 10.70
CA GLY A 111 11.05 9.98 10.20
C GLY A 111 10.01 10.89 9.54
N VAL A 112 9.75 12.06 10.12
CA VAL A 112 8.87 13.08 9.49
C VAL A 112 9.47 13.56 8.17
N LEU A 113 10.79 13.80 8.13
CA LEU A 113 11.49 14.18 6.90
C LEU A 113 11.41 13.08 5.82
N ALA A 114 11.51 11.81 6.21
CA ALA A 114 11.35 10.68 5.30
C ALA A 114 9.94 10.62 4.70
N ILE A 115 8.89 10.82 5.51
CA ILE A 115 7.50 10.89 5.01
C ILE A 115 7.35 12.05 4.03
N ALA A 116 7.89 13.22 4.35
CA ALA A 116 7.87 14.39 3.47
C ALA A 116 8.57 14.13 2.13
N ALA A 117 9.73 13.46 2.16
CA ALA A 117 10.46 13.09 0.96
C ALA A 117 9.67 12.11 0.08
N ILE A 118 9.03 11.08 0.67
CA ILE A 118 8.18 10.14 -0.07
C ILE A 118 7.01 10.87 -0.74
N PHE A 119 6.38 11.80 -0.03
CA PHE A 119 5.27 12.58 -0.58
C PHE A 119 5.73 13.49 -1.74
N PHE A 120 6.93 14.06 -1.63
CA PHE A 120 7.54 14.85 -2.71
C PHE A 120 7.81 13.98 -3.95
N ILE A 121 8.37 12.79 -3.77
CA ILE A 121 8.60 11.82 -4.86
C ILE A 121 7.27 11.41 -5.49
N LYS A 122 6.24 11.08 -4.70
CA LYS A 122 4.89 10.74 -5.21
C LYS A 122 4.31 11.85 -6.08
N LYS A 123 4.46 13.10 -5.66
CA LYS A 123 3.97 14.27 -6.40
C LYS A 123 4.72 14.52 -7.72
N TYR A 124 6.02 14.25 -7.76
CA TYR A 124 6.85 14.57 -8.92
C TYR A 124 6.98 13.41 -9.94
N LEU A 125 6.94 12.16 -9.46
CA LEU A 125 7.14 10.96 -10.30
C LEU A 125 5.85 10.46 -10.96
N ILE A 126 4.67 10.78 -10.40
CA ILE A 126 3.39 10.49 -11.04
C ILE A 126 3.00 11.75 -11.83
N PRO A 127 3.35 11.85 -13.13
CA PRO A 127 2.91 12.99 -13.92
C PRO A 127 1.39 13.00 -13.90
N THR A 128 0.81 14.12 -13.44
CA THR A 128 -0.64 14.39 -13.49
C THR A 128 -1.17 14.48 -14.93
N ASN A 129 -0.46 13.93 -15.91
CA ASN A 129 -0.81 13.95 -17.32
C ASN A 129 -1.93 12.96 -17.66
N ASN A 130 -2.23 12.00 -16.78
CA ASN A 130 -3.35 11.07 -17.03
C ASN A 130 -4.72 11.67 -16.67
N LYS A 131 -4.79 12.69 -15.80
CA LYS A 131 -6.07 13.35 -15.48
C LYS A 131 -6.56 14.29 -16.57
N ASN A 132 -5.69 14.77 -17.45
CA ASN A 132 -6.09 15.72 -18.50
C ASN A 132 -6.57 15.00 -19.77
N ASN A 133 -6.05 13.81 -20.09
CA ASN A 133 -6.45 13.08 -21.29
C ASN A 133 -7.83 12.42 -21.15
N ASP A 134 -8.13 11.79 -20.01
CA ASP A 134 -9.44 11.16 -19.74
C ASP A 134 -10.59 12.19 -19.76
N ASN A 135 -10.35 13.38 -19.20
CA ASN A 135 -11.34 14.46 -19.16
C ASN A 135 -11.61 15.08 -20.55
N ASN A 136 -10.58 15.12 -21.41
CA ASN A 136 -10.72 15.67 -22.76
C ASN A 136 -11.41 14.69 -23.72
N GLU A 137 -11.14 13.38 -23.60
CA GLU A 137 -11.86 12.35 -24.38
C GLU A 137 -13.34 12.30 -24.01
N GLN A 138 -13.67 12.28 -22.71
CA GLN A 138 -15.07 12.27 -22.26
C GLN A 138 -15.83 13.53 -22.70
N LYS A 139 -15.19 14.71 -22.61
CA LYS A 139 -15.77 15.98 -23.06
C LYS A 139 -16.01 16.00 -24.57
N ASN A 140 -15.11 15.41 -25.36
CA ASN A 140 -15.26 15.32 -26.81
C ASN A 140 -16.37 14.35 -27.22
N SER A 141 -16.50 13.20 -26.55
CA SER A 141 -17.60 12.25 -26.79
C SER A 141 -18.97 12.85 -26.45
N ILE A 142 -19.08 13.57 -25.34
CA ILE A 142 -20.34 14.24 -24.97
C ILE A 142 -20.67 15.34 -25.99
N LYS A 143 -19.67 16.10 -26.44
CA LYS A 143 -19.87 17.15 -27.45
C LYS A 143 -20.34 16.58 -28.79
N SER A 144 -19.81 15.43 -29.23
CA SER A 144 -20.29 14.78 -30.45
C SER A 144 -21.70 14.23 -30.33
N ILE A 145 -22.08 13.72 -29.16
CA ILE A 145 -23.43 13.21 -28.89
C ILE A 145 -24.45 14.36 -28.90
N ILE A 146 -24.15 15.49 -28.25
CA ILE A 146 -25.04 16.65 -28.27
C ILE A 146 -25.17 17.23 -29.68
N ALA A 147 -24.06 17.27 -30.45
CA ALA A 147 -24.08 17.74 -31.83
C ALA A 147 -24.94 16.86 -32.76
N SER A 148 -25.03 15.56 -32.52
CA SER A 148 -25.97 14.70 -33.26
C SER A 148 -27.43 15.01 -32.93
N TYR A 149 -27.77 15.25 -31.66
CA TYR A 149 -29.15 15.58 -31.27
C TYR A 149 -29.62 16.94 -31.78
N LEU A 150 -28.74 17.95 -31.76
CA LEU A 150 -29.07 19.28 -32.26
C LEU A 150 -29.18 19.32 -33.79
N LYS A 151 -28.61 18.34 -34.50
CA LYS A 151 -28.68 18.26 -35.96
C LYS A 151 -29.97 17.63 -36.45
N ASP A 152 -30.52 16.67 -35.70
CA ASP A 152 -31.83 16.07 -35.99
C ASP A 152 -33.01 17.04 -35.79
N ASP A 153 -32.89 18.06 -34.93
CA ASP A 153 -33.95 19.05 -34.69
C ASP A 153 -34.09 20.08 -35.84
N ASP A 154 -32.98 20.46 -36.50
CA ASP A 154 -32.99 21.39 -37.65
C ASP A 154 -33.57 20.73 -38.92
N ASP A 155 -33.28 19.44 -39.13
CA ASP A 155 -33.75 18.70 -40.31
C ASP A 155 -35.27 18.43 -40.27
N ASN A 156 -35.87 18.36 -39.07
CA ASN A 156 -37.29 18.05 -38.86
C ASN A 156 -38.22 19.28 -38.98
N VAL A 157 -37.67 20.50 -38.86
CA VAL A 157 -38.42 21.76 -39.06
C VAL A 157 -38.48 22.15 -40.55
N SER A 158 -37.57 21.65 -41.38
CA SER A 158 -37.53 21.96 -42.81
C SER A 158 -38.55 21.20 -43.68
N MET A 159 -39.28 20.25 -43.08
CA MET A 159 -40.24 19.40 -43.78
C MET A 159 -41.71 19.81 -43.59
N PHE A 160 -41.96 20.96 -42.93
CA PHE A 160 -43.27 21.61 -42.83
C PHE A 160 -43.30 22.97 -43.53
#